data_AF-A0A958FIN5-F1
#
_entry.id   AF-A0A958FIN5-F1
#
_cell.length_a   1.000
_cell.length_b   1.000
_cell.length_c   1.000
_cell.angle_alpha   90.00
_cell.angle_beta   90.00
_cell.angle_gamma   90.00
#
_symmetry.space_group_name_H-M   'P 1'
#
loop_
_entity.id
_entity.type
_entity.pdbx_description
1 polymer ?
#
loop_
_entity_poly.entity_id
_entity_poly.type
_entity_poly.pdbx_seq_one_letter_code
_entity_poly.pdbx_strand_id
1 'polypeptide(L)'
;YEVFQGHTLYAYRPPGYPVMLGLIMKVFGPHAWIPAVSNIVFYVITSLIVISLARRIAGELPAVIAAALLAFWPCYFAFAGLSATEYVFMLIMISAIWAFHRAGEAGWPYALLAGVLTGLGTLVRANLMVFPFFFFLYALMNRGRLGKGLQHTAIAIAAMVLVVLPWSMRNYSIFGEFVAVSTNGGSNLYRSNNPNATGTYTERGERDLDQYLHDELLWDETGNAWAKEWILGNPGDFLQLSAKKLRIFMGEDNTGVKWSMKGHDKNAGLLYELLSAFSTLWWMGIWVLVLVGLIR
;
A
#
# COMPACT_ATOMS: atom_id res chain seq x y z
N TYR A 1 -0.30 5.18 -20.19
CA TYR A 1 0.37 6.46 -19.94
C TYR A 1 -0.61 7.36 -19.21
N GLU A 2 -0.12 8.34 -18.47
CA GLU A 2 -0.92 9.40 -17.86
C GLU A 2 -0.32 10.76 -18.24
N VAL A 3 -1.12 11.83 -18.21
CA VAL A 3 -0.65 13.19 -18.52
C VAL A 3 -0.57 13.98 -17.22
N PHE A 4 0.62 14.47 -16.89
CA PHE A 4 0.87 15.28 -15.70
C PHE A 4 1.61 16.56 -16.11
N GLN A 5 1.03 17.72 -15.78
CA GLN A 5 1.56 19.04 -16.16
C GLN A 5 1.93 19.18 -17.65
N GLY A 6 1.17 18.53 -18.55
CA GLY A 6 1.43 18.55 -19.99
C GLY A 6 2.46 17.53 -20.49
N HIS A 7 3.10 16.79 -19.59
CA HIS A 7 4.04 15.72 -19.93
C HIS A 7 3.36 14.34 -19.89
N THR A 8 3.73 13.47 -20.83
CA THR A 8 3.23 12.09 -20.88
C THR A 8 4.15 11.19 -20.08
N LEU A 9 3.62 10.58 -19.02
CA LEU A 9 4.32 9.62 -18.17
C LEU A 9 3.86 8.21 -18.51
N TYR A 10 4.80 7.29 -18.68
CA TYR A 10 4.55 5.93 -19.14
C TYR A 10 4.47 4.91 -18.02
N ALA A 11 5.18 5.12 -16.90
CA ALA A 11 5.28 4.19 -15.78
C ALA A 11 5.28 4.89 -14.40
N TYR A 12 4.90 6.17 -14.29
CA TYR A 12 4.92 6.89 -13.02
C TYR A 12 4.11 6.20 -11.92
N ARG A 13 2.99 5.57 -12.25
CA ARG A 13 2.20 4.75 -11.32
C ARG A 13 2.09 3.31 -11.78
N PRO A 14 2.04 2.35 -10.84
CA PRO A 14 1.76 0.96 -11.17
C PRO A 14 0.41 0.80 -11.92
N PRO A 15 0.31 -0.12 -12.90
CA PRO A 15 -0.82 -0.18 -13.83
C PRO A 15 -2.07 -0.88 -13.29
N GLY A 16 -1.93 -1.64 -12.19
CA GLY A 16 -2.89 -2.64 -11.75
C GLY A 16 -4.27 -2.05 -11.39
N TYR A 17 -4.30 -0.91 -10.70
CA TYR A 17 -5.57 -0.28 -10.34
C TYR A 17 -6.33 0.29 -11.56
N PRO A 18 -5.71 1.11 -12.44
CA PRO A 18 -6.36 1.54 -13.68
C PRO A 18 -6.82 0.39 -14.57
N VAL A 19 -6.01 -0.66 -14.74
CA VAL A 19 -6.37 -1.83 -15.55
C VAL A 19 -7.59 -2.55 -14.96
N MET A 20 -7.60 -2.79 -13.64
CA MET A 20 -8.74 -3.41 -12.96
C MET A 20 -10.02 -2.59 -13.15
N LEU A 21 -9.98 -1.28 -12.88
CA LEU A 21 -11.14 -0.42 -13.07
C LEU A 21 -11.59 -0.39 -14.54
N GLY A 22 -10.65 -0.31 -15.48
CA GLY A 22 -10.95 -0.36 -16.92
C GLY A 22 -11.65 -1.65 -17.34
N LEU A 23 -11.26 -2.79 -16.78
CA LEU A 23 -11.94 -4.07 -17.01
C LEU A 23 -13.36 -4.08 -16.44
N ILE A 24 -13.57 -3.54 -15.24
CA ILE A 24 -14.91 -3.44 -14.63
C ILE A 24 -15.79 -2.48 -15.44
N MET A 25 -15.26 -1.32 -15.83
CA MET A 25 -15.95 -0.33 -16.66
C MET A 25 -16.24 -0.84 -18.07
N LYS A 26 -15.44 -1.77 -18.61
CA LYS A 26 -15.74 -2.42 -19.89
C LYS A 26 -17.00 -3.29 -19.82
N VAL A 27 -17.27 -3.90 -18.66
CA VAL A 27 -18.44 -4.77 -18.46
C VAL A 27 -19.69 -3.95 -18.11
N PHE A 28 -19.56 -2.98 -17.19
CA PHE A 28 -20.69 -2.25 -16.64
C PHE A 28 -20.91 -0.85 -17.23
N GLY A 29 -20.00 -0.37 -18.09
CA GLY A 29 -19.98 0.99 -18.61
C GLY A 29 -19.11 1.94 -17.77
N PRO A 30 -18.71 3.12 -18.28
CA PRO A 30 -17.84 4.07 -17.57
C PRO A 30 -18.63 4.94 -16.58
N HIS A 31 -19.14 4.36 -15.50
CA HIS A 31 -19.95 5.07 -14.51
C HIS A 31 -19.15 5.53 -13.28
N ALA A 32 -19.49 6.71 -12.75
CA ALA A 32 -18.84 7.29 -11.58
C ALA A 32 -19.02 6.47 -10.27
N TRP A 33 -20.06 5.63 -10.19
CA TRP A 33 -20.30 4.78 -9.02
C TRP A 33 -19.41 3.53 -8.97
N ILE A 34 -18.73 3.18 -10.07
CA ILE A 34 -17.95 1.93 -10.17
C ILE A 34 -16.82 1.85 -9.15
N PRO A 35 -15.96 2.88 -8.97
CA PRO A 35 -14.92 2.83 -7.94
C PRO A 35 -15.50 2.62 -6.54
N ALA A 36 -16.57 3.33 -6.20
CA ALA A 36 -17.20 3.24 -4.88
C ALA A 36 -17.79 1.84 -4.60
N VAL A 37 -18.55 1.28 -5.55
CA VAL A 37 -19.10 -0.07 -5.42
C VAL A 37 -17.99 -1.12 -5.37
N SER A 38 -16.95 -0.96 -6.19
CA SER A 38 -15.79 -1.87 -6.18
C SER A 38 -15.10 -1.86 -4.82
N ASN A 39 -14.86 -0.68 -4.24
CA ASN A 39 -14.27 -0.55 -2.90
C ASN A 39 -15.11 -1.27 -1.83
N ILE A 40 -16.43 -1.08 -1.82
CA ILE A 40 -17.34 -1.76 -0.89
C ILE A 40 -17.23 -3.27 -1.03
N VAL A 41 -17.28 -3.79 -2.26
CA VAL A 41 -17.15 -5.22 -2.53
C VAL A 41 -15.80 -5.75 -2.05
N PHE A 42 -14.69 -5.06 -2.37
CA PHE A 42 -13.36 -5.46 -1.91
C PHE A 42 -13.25 -5.43 -0.38
N TYR A 43 -13.88 -4.46 0.27
CA TYR A 43 -13.86 -4.33 1.73
C TYR A 43 -14.61 -5.48 2.42
N VAL A 44 -15.78 -5.85 1.89
CA VAL A 44 -16.56 -6.99 2.37
C VAL A 44 -15.77 -8.28 2.21
N ILE A 45 -15.19 -8.53 1.03
CA ILE A 45 -14.39 -9.75 0.78
C ILE A 45 -13.17 -9.77 1.72
N THR A 46 -12.50 -8.63 1.90
CA THR A 46 -11.35 -8.53 2.82
C THR A 46 -11.76 -8.93 4.24
N SER A 47 -12.91 -8.43 4.71
CA SER A 47 -13.43 -8.75 6.05
C SER A 47 -13.70 -10.27 6.20
N LEU A 48 -14.25 -10.92 5.18
CA LEU A 48 -14.47 -12.37 5.18
C LEU A 48 -13.15 -13.17 5.24
N ILE A 49 -12.11 -12.71 4.53
CA ILE A 49 -10.80 -13.35 4.56
C ILE A 49 -10.13 -13.13 5.91
N VAL A 50 -10.28 -11.94 6.52
CA VAL A 50 -9.82 -11.68 7.89
C VAL A 50 -10.48 -12.63 8.89
N ILE A 51 -11.80 -12.85 8.81
CA ILE A 51 -12.49 -13.87 9.64
C ILE A 51 -11.82 -15.25 9.44
N SER A 52 -11.64 -15.67 8.18
CA SER A 52 -11.05 -16.98 7.87
C SER A 52 -9.63 -17.12 8.43
N LEU A 53 -8.81 -16.09 8.29
CA LEU A 53 -7.43 -16.08 8.76
C LEU A 53 -7.34 -16.06 10.28
N ALA A 54 -8.04 -15.13 10.92
CA ALA A 54 -8.04 -14.98 12.37
C ALA A 54 -8.62 -16.23 13.07
N ARG A 55 -9.63 -16.89 12.47
CA ARG A 55 -10.19 -18.13 13.00
C ARG A 55 -9.16 -19.27 13.04
N ARG A 56 -8.30 -19.35 12.02
CA ARG A 56 -7.22 -20.35 11.95
C ARG A 56 -6.12 -20.07 12.97
N ILE A 57 -5.81 -18.80 13.20
CA ILE A 57 -4.69 -18.39 14.05
C ILE A 57 -5.08 -18.39 15.55
N ALA A 58 -6.27 -17.90 15.88
CA ALA A 58 -6.65 -17.57 17.24
C ALA A 58 -8.05 -18.07 17.65
N GLY A 59 -8.80 -18.73 16.77
CA GLY A 59 -10.14 -19.28 17.06
C GLY A 59 -11.30 -18.32 16.78
N GLU A 60 -12.51 -18.74 17.16
CA GLU A 60 -13.76 -18.10 16.71
C GLU A 60 -13.95 -16.67 17.22
N LEU A 61 -13.83 -16.46 18.54
CA LEU A 61 -14.09 -15.16 19.15
C LEU A 61 -13.12 -14.07 18.64
N PRO A 62 -11.79 -14.30 18.59
CA PRO A 62 -10.87 -13.34 17.98
C PRO A 62 -11.18 -13.04 16.51
N ALA A 63 -11.67 -14.01 15.75
CA ALA A 63 -12.04 -13.81 14.35
C ALA A 63 -13.21 -12.85 14.18
N VAL A 64 -14.25 -13.02 14.99
CA VAL A 64 -15.41 -12.11 15.00
C VAL A 64 -15.00 -10.71 15.44
N ILE A 65 -14.17 -10.59 16.48
CA ILE A 65 -13.68 -9.30 16.96
C ILE A 65 -12.84 -8.59 15.89
N ALA A 66 -11.87 -9.28 15.27
CA ALA A 66 -11.02 -8.69 14.23
C ALA A 66 -11.85 -8.20 13.03
N ALA A 67 -12.86 -8.98 12.64
CA ALA A 67 -13.74 -8.61 11.54
C ALA A 67 -14.67 -7.45 11.89
N ALA A 68 -15.19 -7.37 13.11
CA ALA A 68 -15.95 -6.22 13.57
C ALA A 68 -15.08 -4.96 13.62
N LEU A 69 -13.85 -5.07 14.13
CA LEU A 69 -12.91 -3.94 14.16
C LEU A 69 -12.55 -3.42 12.77
N LEU A 70 -12.40 -4.32 11.79
CA LEU A 70 -12.20 -3.91 10.41
C LEU A 70 -13.50 -3.35 9.80
N ALA A 71 -14.60 -4.10 9.87
CA ALA A 71 -15.87 -3.68 9.28
C ALA A 71 -16.32 -2.30 9.77
N PHE A 72 -16.03 -1.95 11.03
CA PHE A 72 -16.40 -0.67 11.62
C PHE A 72 -15.33 0.44 11.53
N TRP A 73 -14.28 0.25 10.74
CA TRP A 73 -13.14 1.17 10.69
C TRP A 73 -13.50 2.54 10.05
N PRO A 74 -13.47 3.66 10.81
CA PRO A 74 -14.09 4.92 10.37
C PRO A 74 -13.44 5.54 9.13
N CYS A 75 -12.10 5.53 9.05
CA CYS A 75 -11.35 6.02 7.90
C CYS A 75 -11.80 5.35 6.58
N TYR A 76 -11.96 4.02 6.59
CA TYR A 76 -12.37 3.26 5.41
C TYR A 76 -13.85 3.38 5.07
N PHE A 77 -14.73 3.80 5.98
CA PHE A 77 -16.08 4.21 5.56
C PHE A 77 -16.06 5.54 4.83
N ALA A 78 -15.40 6.54 5.43
CA ALA A 78 -15.33 7.87 4.84
C ALA A 78 -14.67 7.82 3.45
N PHE A 79 -13.64 7.00 3.28
CA PHE A 79 -12.85 6.90 2.06
C PHE A 79 -13.49 6.06 0.94
N ALA A 80 -14.60 5.35 1.20
CA ALA A 80 -15.15 4.34 0.29
C ALA A 80 -15.64 4.92 -1.04
N GLY A 81 -16.13 6.16 -1.03
CA GLY A 81 -16.62 6.85 -2.23
C GLY A 81 -15.54 7.33 -3.18
N LEU A 82 -14.26 7.27 -2.79
CA LEU A 82 -13.14 7.79 -3.57
C LEU A 82 -12.52 6.71 -4.46
N SER A 83 -11.90 7.13 -5.56
CA SER A 83 -11.08 6.23 -6.37
C SER A 83 -9.76 5.95 -5.65
N ALA A 84 -9.77 4.88 -4.87
CA ALA A 84 -8.76 4.52 -3.89
C ALA A 84 -8.10 3.18 -4.23
N THR A 85 -6.78 3.13 -4.20
CA THR A 85 -6.02 1.88 -4.37
C THR A 85 -6.06 1.01 -3.11
N GLU A 86 -6.39 1.61 -1.97
CA GLU A 86 -6.32 1.07 -0.62
C GLU A 86 -7.16 -0.20 -0.45
N TYR A 87 -8.38 -0.23 -1.00
CA TYR A 87 -9.32 -1.35 -0.83
C TYR A 87 -8.85 -2.60 -1.58
N VAL A 88 -8.52 -2.46 -2.87
CA VAL A 88 -8.00 -3.58 -3.65
C VAL A 88 -6.63 -4.01 -3.11
N PHE A 89 -5.79 -3.06 -2.70
CA PHE A 89 -4.49 -3.37 -2.13
C PHE A 89 -4.64 -4.17 -0.83
N MET A 90 -5.52 -3.76 0.07
CA MET A 90 -5.80 -4.47 1.32
C MET A 90 -6.34 -5.88 1.04
N LEU A 91 -7.29 -6.01 0.12
CA LEU A 91 -7.83 -7.31 -0.30
C LEU A 91 -6.71 -8.24 -0.78
N ILE A 92 -5.88 -7.79 -1.72
CA ILE A 92 -4.79 -8.60 -2.28
C ILE A 92 -3.77 -8.95 -1.21
N MET A 93 -3.38 -7.96 -0.39
CA MET A 93 -2.39 -8.14 0.69
C MET A 93 -2.85 -9.19 1.70
N ILE A 94 -4.07 -9.06 2.24
CA ILE A 94 -4.61 -10.01 3.22
C ILE A 94 -4.83 -11.39 2.58
N SER A 95 -5.26 -11.44 1.31
CA SER A 95 -5.38 -12.70 0.57
C SER A 95 -4.03 -13.40 0.39
N ALA A 96 -2.96 -12.64 0.13
CA ALA A 96 -1.60 -13.17 -0.01
C ALA A 96 -1.09 -13.74 1.33
N ILE A 97 -1.33 -13.05 2.45
CA ILE A 97 -1.01 -13.55 3.80
C ILE A 97 -1.79 -14.83 4.09
N TRP A 98 -3.11 -14.83 3.83
CA TRP A 98 -3.96 -15.99 4.02
C TRP A 98 -3.48 -17.19 3.19
N ALA A 99 -3.15 -16.97 1.91
CA ALA A 99 -2.62 -18.00 1.03
C ALA A 99 -1.27 -18.53 1.54
N PHE A 100 -0.35 -17.65 1.94
CA PHE A 100 0.95 -18.10 2.44
C PHE A 100 0.83 -18.90 3.75
N HIS A 101 -0.05 -18.48 4.65
CA HIS A 101 -0.37 -19.24 5.86
C HIS A 101 -0.93 -20.63 5.50
N ARG A 102 -1.88 -20.70 4.55
CA ARG A 102 -2.45 -21.96 4.03
C ARG A 102 -1.41 -22.85 3.36
N ALA A 103 -0.35 -22.30 2.78
CA ALA A 103 0.73 -23.10 2.21
C ALA A 103 1.43 -23.97 3.25
N GLY A 104 1.54 -23.49 4.49
CA GLY A 104 2.08 -24.28 5.61
C GLY A 104 1.24 -25.51 5.97
N GLU A 105 -0.05 -25.51 5.61
CA GLU A 105 -1.01 -26.58 5.90
C GLU A 105 -1.29 -27.48 4.69
N ALA A 106 -1.46 -26.87 3.51
CA ALA A 106 -2.00 -27.50 2.31
C ALA A 106 -1.02 -27.49 1.12
N GLY A 107 0.21 -27.00 1.33
CA GLY A 107 1.33 -27.17 0.39
C GLY A 107 1.51 -26.05 -0.63
N TRP A 108 2.39 -26.32 -1.59
CA TRP A 108 2.92 -25.34 -2.54
C TRP A 108 1.91 -24.62 -3.46
N PRO A 109 0.73 -25.16 -3.83
CA PRO A 109 -0.22 -24.41 -4.66
C PRO A 109 -0.68 -23.10 -3.99
N TYR A 110 -0.76 -23.08 -2.66
CA TYR A 110 -1.07 -21.87 -1.91
C TYR A 110 0.12 -20.91 -1.82
N ALA A 111 1.35 -21.42 -1.88
CA ALA A 111 2.55 -20.57 -2.00
C ALA A 111 2.60 -19.89 -3.37
N LEU A 112 2.25 -20.63 -4.43
CA LEU A 112 2.07 -20.08 -5.78
C LEU A 112 1.00 -18.99 -5.78
N LEU A 113 -0.18 -19.26 -5.20
CA LEU A 113 -1.25 -18.27 -5.07
C LEU A 113 -0.80 -17.01 -4.30
N ALA A 114 -0.09 -17.19 -3.18
CA ALA A 114 0.46 -16.08 -2.42
C ALA A 114 1.39 -15.21 -3.28
N GLY A 115 2.31 -15.82 -4.03
CA GLY A 115 3.21 -15.11 -4.93
C GLY A 115 2.51 -14.41 -6.10
N VAL A 116 1.50 -15.05 -6.71
CA VAL A 116 0.68 -14.42 -7.74
C VAL A 116 -0.05 -13.20 -7.20
N LEU A 117 -0.67 -13.31 -6.03
CA LEU A 117 -1.35 -12.20 -5.36
C LEU A 117 -0.35 -11.09 -5.01
N THR A 118 0.83 -11.42 -4.48
CA THR A 118 1.88 -10.43 -4.22
C THR A 118 2.34 -9.72 -5.50
N GLY A 119 2.47 -10.44 -6.62
CA GLY A 119 2.80 -9.84 -7.92
C GLY A 119 1.71 -8.90 -8.43
N LEU A 120 0.44 -9.32 -8.38
CA LEU A 120 -0.69 -8.47 -8.75
C LEU A 120 -0.79 -7.23 -7.87
N GLY A 121 -0.61 -7.39 -6.56
CA GLY A 121 -0.65 -6.29 -5.62
C GLY A 121 0.56 -5.36 -5.76
N THR A 122 1.72 -5.86 -6.20
CA THR A 122 2.89 -5.06 -6.59
C THR A 122 2.58 -4.18 -7.80
N LEU A 123 1.83 -4.70 -8.77
CA LEU A 123 1.33 -3.92 -9.91
C LEU A 123 0.23 -2.92 -9.51
N VAL A 124 -0.40 -3.05 -8.34
CA VAL A 124 -1.34 -2.05 -7.79
C VAL A 124 -0.58 -0.98 -6.99
N ARG A 125 0.32 -1.42 -6.10
CA ARG A 125 1.24 -0.56 -5.33
C ARG A 125 2.58 -1.28 -5.18
N ALA A 126 3.65 -0.67 -5.68
CA ALA A 126 4.99 -1.25 -5.69
C ALA A 126 5.50 -1.68 -4.30
N ASN A 127 4.97 -1.08 -3.23
CA ASN A 127 5.27 -1.44 -1.84
C ASN A 127 5.03 -2.92 -1.52
N LEU A 128 4.11 -3.62 -2.22
CA LEU A 128 3.90 -5.05 -1.95
C LEU A 128 5.08 -5.92 -2.38
N MET A 129 6.02 -5.40 -3.16
CA MET A 129 7.21 -6.13 -3.60
C MET A 129 8.08 -6.61 -2.43
N VAL A 130 7.99 -5.97 -1.25
CA VAL A 130 8.74 -6.39 -0.05
C VAL A 130 8.09 -7.57 0.69
N PHE A 131 6.85 -7.96 0.36
CA PHE A 131 6.13 -9.01 1.11
C PHE A 131 6.80 -10.38 1.18
N PRO A 132 7.53 -10.85 0.17
CA PRO A 132 8.26 -12.12 0.28
C PRO A 132 9.31 -12.13 1.39
N PHE A 133 9.82 -10.97 1.82
CA PHE A 133 10.66 -10.87 3.00
C PHE A 133 9.89 -11.25 4.28
N PHE A 134 8.64 -10.82 4.43
CA PHE A 134 7.81 -11.23 5.58
C PHE A 134 7.44 -12.71 5.53
N PHE A 135 7.24 -13.27 4.34
CA PHE A 135 7.07 -14.72 4.16
C PHE A 135 8.31 -15.49 4.60
N PHE A 136 9.50 -14.99 4.26
CA PHE A 136 10.77 -15.52 4.73
C PHE A 136 10.88 -15.46 6.26
N LEU A 137 10.61 -14.30 6.88
CA LEU A 137 10.64 -14.15 8.34
C LEU A 137 9.65 -15.11 9.03
N TYR A 138 8.44 -15.24 8.48
CA TYR A 138 7.44 -16.19 9.00
C TYR A 138 7.92 -17.64 8.91
N ALA A 139 8.62 -18.02 7.84
CA ALA A 139 9.24 -19.35 7.72
C ALA A 139 10.33 -19.57 8.79
N LEU A 140 11.14 -18.56 9.11
CA LEU A 140 12.18 -18.64 10.15
C LEU A 140 11.59 -18.86 11.55
N MET A 141 10.40 -18.32 11.83
CA MET A 141 9.72 -18.50 13.10
C MET A 141 9.24 -19.96 13.30
N ASN A 142 8.99 -20.70 12.22
CA ASN A 142 8.52 -22.09 12.28
C ASN A 142 9.68 -23.08 12.07
N ARG A 143 10.59 -23.16 13.05
CA ARG A 143 11.84 -23.95 12.97
C ARG A 143 11.61 -25.42 12.60
N GLY A 144 10.52 -26.04 13.05
CA GLY A 144 10.18 -27.44 12.73
C GLY A 144 9.82 -27.70 11.26
N ARG A 145 9.58 -26.64 10.46
CA ARG A 145 9.21 -26.73 9.04
C ARG A 145 10.03 -25.80 8.15
N LEU A 146 11.21 -25.34 8.60
CA LEU A 146 12.01 -24.32 7.93
C LEU A 146 12.25 -24.63 6.44
N GLY A 147 12.68 -25.85 6.10
CA GLY A 147 12.96 -26.23 4.71
C GLY A 147 11.74 -26.06 3.79
N LYS A 148 10.54 -26.47 4.25
CA LYS A 148 9.29 -26.27 3.50
C LYS A 148 8.90 -24.80 3.46
N GLY A 149 9.11 -24.06 4.54
CA GLY A 149 8.88 -22.62 4.59
C GLY A 149 9.71 -21.86 3.56
N LEU A 150 11.02 -22.13 3.49
CA LEU A 150 11.93 -21.54 2.50
C LEU A 150 11.55 -21.93 1.07
N GLN A 151 11.16 -23.19 0.84
CA GLN A 151 10.65 -23.64 -0.45
C GLN A 151 9.40 -22.85 -0.86
N HIS A 152 8.43 -22.69 0.04
CA HIS A 152 7.22 -21.91 -0.23
C HIS A 152 7.54 -20.43 -0.49
N THR A 153 8.46 -19.83 0.27
CA THR A 153 8.94 -18.47 0.01
C THR A 153 9.56 -18.35 -1.38
N ALA A 154 10.43 -19.28 -1.78
CA ALA A 154 11.04 -19.29 -3.11
C ALA A 154 10.00 -19.42 -4.23
N ILE A 155 8.99 -20.28 -4.06
CA ILE A 155 7.87 -20.42 -5.00
C ILE A 155 7.07 -19.12 -5.10
N ALA A 156 6.78 -18.47 -3.97
CA ALA A 156 6.07 -17.19 -3.95
C ALA A 156 6.87 -16.09 -4.66
N ILE A 157 8.20 -16.03 -4.45
CA ILE A 157 9.09 -15.09 -5.17
C ILE A 157 9.05 -15.35 -6.67
N ALA A 158 9.21 -16.61 -7.09
CA ALA A 158 9.19 -16.96 -8.51
C ALA A 158 7.87 -16.57 -9.18
N ALA A 159 6.74 -16.86 -8.52
CA ALA A 159 5.42 -16.48 -9.03
C ALA A 159 5.22 -14.96 -9.10
N MET A 160 5.66 -14.22 -8.07
CA MET A 160 5.64 -12.76 -8.07
C MET A 160 6.44 -12.19 -9.25
N VAL A 161 7.66 -12.69 -9.46
CA VAL A 161 8.52 -12.26 -10.57
C VAL A 161 7.83 -12.53 -11.91
N LEU A 162 7.25 -13.72 -12.12
CA LEU A 162 6.56 -14.05 -13.37
C LEU A 162 5.34 -13.15 -13.64
N VAL A 163 4.63 -12.70 -12.61
CA VAL A 163 3.49 -11.77 -12.76
C VAL A 163 3.95 -10.35 -13.08
N VAL A 164 5.04 -9.89 -12.48
CA VAL A 164 5.57 -8.53 -12.69
C VAL A 164 6.34 -8.41 -14.01
N LEU A 165 7.00 -9.49 -14.44
CA LEU A 165 7.91 -9.52 -15.58
C LEU A 165 7.33 -8.94 -16.88
N PRO A 166 6.09 -9.24 -17.32
CA PRO A 166 5.55 -8.67 -18.55
C PRO A 166 5.49 -7.14 -18.53
N TRP A 167 5.18 -6.56 -17.36
CA TRP A 167 5.16 -5.11 -17.21
C TRP A 167 6.57 -4.52 -17.24
N SER A 168 7.53 -5.17 -16.55
CA SER A 168 8.94 -4.75 -16.60
C SER A 168 9.53 -4.84 -18.01
N MET A 169 9.19 -5.87 -18.78
CA MET A 169 9.59 -6.02 -20.19
C MET A 169 9.03 -4.89 -21.07
N ARG A 170 7.75 -4.53 -20.85
CA ARG A 170 7.14 -3.37 -21.52
C ARG A 170 7.86 -2.08 -21.15
N ASN A 171 8.21 -1.88 -19.87
CA ASN A 171 8.94 -0.69 -19.46
C ASN A 171 10.32 -0.63 -20.13
N TYR A 172 11.04 -1.76 -20.17
CA TYR A 172 12.33 -1.83 -20.87
C TYR A 172 12.24 -1.46 -22.34
N SER A 173 11.18 -1.90 -23.05
CA SER A 173 10.97 -1.52 -24.46
C SER A 173 10.72 -0.03 -24.71
N ILE A 174 10.32 0.72 -23.68
CA ILE A 174 10.01 2.16 -23.78
C ILE A 174 11.18 3.00 -23.33
N PHE A 175 11.79 2.62 -22.21
CA PHE A 175 12.84 3.38 -21.56
C PHE A 175 14.24 2.99 -22.02
N GLY A 176 14.42 1.82 -22.62
CA GLY A 176 15.75 1.24 -22.87
C GLY A 176 16.46 0.76 -21.60
N GLU A 177 15.84 0.93 -20.44
CA GLU A 177 16.38 0.62 -19.12
C GLU A 177 15.40 -0.21 -18.29
N PHE A 178 15.94 -0.96 -17.33
CA PHE A 178 15.14 -1.85 -16.50
C PHE A 178 14.38 -1.08 -15.41
N VAL A 179 13.08 -0.89 -15.62
CA VAL A 179 12.15 -0.37 -14.61
C VAL A 179 11.19 -1.48 -14.18
N ALA A 180 11.33 -1.93 -12.93
CA ALA A 180 10.55 -3.05 -12.41
C ALA A 180 9.04 -2.79 -12.45
N VAL A 181 8.58 -1.67 -11.89
CA VAL A 181 7.14 -1.36 -11.77
C VAL A 181 6.84 0.10 -12.09
N SER A 182 7.46 1.03 -11.38
CA SER A 182 7.20 2.46 -11.53
C SER A 182 8.44 3.33 -11.35
N THR A 183 8.34 4.57 -11.82
CA THR A 183 9.38 5.62 -11.90
C THR A 183 9.07 6.81 -10.97
N ASN A 184 8.34 6.55 -9.88
CA ASN A 184 7.98 7.57 -8.89
C ASN A 184 8.72 7.39 -7.56
N GLY A 185 9.65 6.44 -7.47
CA GLY A 185 10.34 6.11 -6.23
C GLY A 185 11.22 7.26 -5.74
N GLY A 186 12.07 7.78 -6.61
CA GLY A 186 12.96 8.89 -6.33
C GLY A 186 12.25 10.21 -6.11
N SER A 187 11.22 10.53 -6.91
CA SER A 187 10.44 11.75 -6.69
C SER A 187 9.70 11.73 -5.34
N ASN A 188 9.10 10.59 -4.97
CA ASN A 188 8.50 10.40 -3.66
C ASN A 188 9.53 10.46 -2.51
N LEU A 189 10.72 9.88 -2.72
CA LEU A 189 11.79 9.87 -1.74
C LEU A 189 12.29 11.29 -1.47
N TYR A 190 12.50 12.10 -2.51
CA TYR A 190 12.92 13.49 -2.38
C TYR A 190 11.86 14.37 -1.72
N ARG A 191 10.61 14.30 -2.20
CA ARG A 191 9.49 15.05 -1.62
C ARG A 191 9.32 14.76 -0.13
N SER A 192 9.63 13.53 0.29
CA SER A 192 9.58 13.12 1.69
C SER A 192 10.83 13.45 2.50
N ASN A 193 11.97 13.76 1.88
CA ASN A 193 13.27 13.92 2.54
C ASN A 193 14.07 15.06 1.89
N ASN A 194 13.72 16.28 2.29
CA ASN A 194 14.35 17.54 1.87
C ASN A 194 14.17 18.57 3.00
N PRO A 195 14.81 19.75 2.95
CA PRO A 195 14.72 20.75 4.02
C PRO A 195 13.31 21.26 4.33
N ASN A 196 12.40 21.22 3.35
CA ASN A 196 11.01 21.67 3.51
C ASN A 196 10.08 20.53 3.98
N ALA A 197 10.57 19.30 4.14
CA ALA A 197 9.74 18.16 4.47
C ALA A 197 9.19 18.28 5.91
N THR A 198 7.87 18.24 6.04
CA THR A 198 7.19 18.44 7.33
C THR A 198 6.82 17.13 8.03
N GLY A 199 7.03 15.99 7.38
CA GLY A 199 6.59 14.67 7.84
C GLY A 199 5.24 14.21 7.27
N THR A 200 4.55 15.10 6.53
CA THR A 200 3.39 14.78 5.69
C THR A 200 3.73 15.00 4.21
N TYR A 201 2.72 14.92 3.33
CA TYR A 201 2.88 15.23 1.92
C TYR A 201 3.43 16.64 1.73
N THR A 202 4.56 16.75 1.02
CA THR A 202 5.23 18.02 0.72
C THR A 202 5.24 18.19 -0.79
N GLU A 203 4.56 19.23 -1.27
CA GLU A 203 4.37 19.46 -2.70
C GLU A 203 5.65 19.90 -3.41
N ARG A 204 6.54 20.64 -2.75
CA ARG A 204 7.81 21.09 -3.36
C ARG A 204 8.94 21.06 -2.35
N GLY A 205 10.08 20.51 -2.78
CA GLY A 205 11.34 20.61 -2.04
C GLY A 205 11.99 21.98 -2.23
N GLU A 206 13.16 22.16 -1.62
CA GLU A 206 13.98 23.38 -1.79
C GLU A 206 14.40 23.55 -3.26
N ARG A 207 14.85 22.46 -3.89
CA ARG A 207 15.15 22.40 -5.33
C ARG A 207 13.92 21.93 -6.08
N ASP A 208 13.62 22.60 -7.19
CA ASP A 208 12.52 22.23 -8.08
C ASP A 208 12.91 20.97 -8.88
N LEU A 209 12.26 19.84 -8.55
CA LEU A 209 12.48 18.58 -9.24
C LEU A 209 11.65 18.50 -10.53
N ASP A 210 10.55 19.24 -10.63
CA ASP A 210 9.59 19.11 -11.74
C ASP A 210 10.14 19.70 -13.05
N GLN A 211 11.27 20.42 -13.02
CA GLN A 211 12.01 20.80 -14.21
C GLN A 211 12.48 19.61 -15.06
N TYR A 212 12.65 18.42 -14.45
CA TYR A 212 13.05 17.19 -15.15
C TYR A 212 11.88 16.34 -15.62
N LEU A 213 10.63 16.79 -15.44
CA LEU A 213 9.43 16.02 -15.76
C LEU A 213 9.32 15.60 -17.25
N HIS A 214 10.06 16.26 -18.13
CA HIS A 214 10.17 15.91 -19.54
C HIS A 214 10.90 14.57 -19.78
N ASP A 215 11.70 14.11 -18.83
CA ASP A 215 12.37 12.81 -18.83
C ASP A 215 12.07 12.08 -17.52
N GLU A 216 11.20 11.07 -17.63
CA GLU A 216 10.67 10.33 -16.49
C GLU A 216 11.75 9.55 -15.71
N LEU A 217 12.79 9.06 -16.39
CA LEU A 217 13.89 8.35 -15.73
C LEU A 217 14.78 9.35 -15.01
N LEU A 218 15.18 10.42 -15.69
CA LEU A 218 16.00 11.48 -15.09
C LEU A 218 15.29 12.11 -13.88
N TRP A 219 13.98 12.27 -13.95
CA TRP A 219 13.17 12.78 -12.84
C TRP A 219 13.23 11.86 -11.60
N ASP A 220 13.12 10.55 -11.80
CA ASP A 220 13.24 9.55 -10.73
C ASP A 220 14.67 9.49 -10.17
N GLU A 221 15.67 9.38 -11.04
CA GLU A 221 17.08 9.30 -10.65
C GLU A 221 17.55 10.55 -9.89
N THR A 222 17.20 11.73 -10.39
CA THR A 222 17.55 13.00 -9.75
C THR A 222 16.89 13.13 -8.39
N GLY A 223 15.60 12.76 -8.28
CA GLY A 223 14.91 12.74 -6.98
C GLY A 223 15.59 11.78 -6.01
N ASN A 224 15.96 10.59 -6.46
CA ASN A 224 16.67 9.62 -5.64
C ASN A 224 18.03 10.16 -5.15
N ALA A 225 18.80 10.76 -6.05
CA ALA A 225 20.12 11.32 -5.76
C ALA A 225 20.03 12.47 -4.75
N TRP A 226 19.16 13.45 -4.98
CA TRP A 226 18.98 14.60 -4.07
C TRP A 226 18.44 14.20 -2.70
N ALA A 227 17.53 13.22 -2.65
CA ALA A 227 17.06 12.70 -1.37
C ALA A 227 18.18 12.04 -0.58
N LYS A 228 19.02 11.22 -1.24
CA LYS A 228 20.18 10.59 -0.61
C LYS A 228 21.21 11.61 -0.16
N GLU A 229 21.50 12.61 -0.99
CA GLU A 229 22.39 13.74 -0.65
C GLU A 229 21.90 14.41 0.64
N TRP A 230 20.61 14.74 0.74
CA TRP A 230 20.05 15.36 1.93
C TRP A 230 20.08 14.45 3.17
N ILE A 231 19.71 13.17 3.03
CA ILE A 231 19.71 12.19 4.13
C ILE A 231 21.12 12.01 4.69
N LEU A 232 22.12 11.84 3.81
CA LEU A 232 23.51 11.60 4.20
C LEU A 232 24.18 12.87 4.74
N GLY A 233 23.82 14.04 4.20
CA GLY A 233 24.32 15.33 4.68
C GLY A 233 23.68 15.79 6.00
N ASN A 234 22.47 15.33 6.31
CA ASN A 234 21.68 15.79 7.46
C ASN A 234 21.11 14.61 8.28
N PRO A 235 21.95 13.70 8.81
CA PRO A 235 21.47 12.50 9.50
C PRO A 235 20.63 12.82 10.76
N GLY A 236 20.98 13.90 11.47
CA GLY A 236 20.21 14.37 12.63
C GLY A 236 18.80 14.82 12.28
N ASP A 237 18.66 15.65 11.24
CA ASP A 237 17.37 16.13 10.76
C ASP A 237 16.54 14.99 10.16
N PHE A 238 17.17 14.05 9.45
CA PHE A 238 16.50 12.86 8.95
C PHE A 238 15.94 12.00 10.08
N LEU A 239 16.68 11.81 11.19
CA LEU A 239 16.19 11.06 12.35
C LEU A 239 15.02 11.79 13.03
N GLN A 240 15.11 13.11 13.22
CA GLN A 240 14.01 13.91 13.77
C GLN A 240 12.77 13.85 12.88
N LEU A 241 12.95 13.99 11.56
CA LEU A 241 11.88 13.90 10.58
C LEU A 241 11.25 12.50 10.57
N SER A 242 12.05 11.45 10.68
CA SER A 242 11.57 10.06 10.76
C SER A 242 10.78 9.80 12.04
N ALA A 243 11.25 10.30 13.18
CA ALA A 243 10.49 10.24 14.43
C ALA A 243 9.17 11.02 14.34
N LYS A 244 9.18 12.18 13.68
CA LYS A 244 7.97 12.98 13.43
C LYS A 244 6.97 12.24 12.54
N LYS A 245 7.43 11.62 11.44
CA LYS A 245 6.61 10.78 10.55
C LYS A 245 5.97 9.63 11.33
N LEU A 246 6.75 8.94 12.16
CA LEU A 246 6.24 7.85 13.00
C LEU A 246 5.19 8.35 14.00
N ARG A 247 5.41 9.50 14.63
CA ARG A 247 4.43 10.11 15.56
C ARG A 247 3.12 10.46 14.85
N ILE A 248 3.20 11.05 13.65
CA ILE A 248 2.01 11.38 12.84
C ILE A 248 1.28 10.10 12.45
N PHE A 249 2.01 9.12 11.92
CA PHE A 249 1.45 7.82 11.52
C PHE A 249 0.75 7.10 12.68
N MET A 250 1.34 7.08 13.87
CA MET A 250 0.73 6.45 15.06
C MET A 250 -0.41 7.27 15.66
N GLY A 251 -0.43 8.60 15.42
CA GLY A 251 -1.29 9.54 16.10
C GLY A 251 -2.52 10.01 15.32
N GLU A 252 -2.65 9.69 14.03
CA GLU A 252 -3.74 10.20 13.20
C GLU A 252 -4.13 9.21 12.09
N ASP A 253 -5.44 8.94 11.94
CA ASP A 253 -6.01 8.18 10.82
C ASP A 253 -7.33 8.81 10.33
N ASN A 254 -7.32 10.11 10.09
CA ASN A 254 -8.50 10.86 9.61
C ASN A 254 -8.42 11.20 8.12
N THR A 255 -7.47 10.61 7.38
CA THR A 255 -7.26 10.88 5.95
C THR A 255 -8.54 10.64 5.15
N GLY A 256 -9.27 9.56 5.44
CA GLY A 256 -10.56 9.28 4.82
C GLY A 256 -11.59 10.40 5.02
N VAL A 257 -11.69 10.90 6.24
CA VAL A 257 -12.60 12.00 6.61
C VAL A 257 -12.19 13.30 5.92
N LYS A 258 -10.88 13.61 5.93
CA LYS A 258 -10.31 14.79 5.26
C LYS A 258 -10.64 14.83 3.77
N TRP A 259 -10.33 13.77 3.03
CA TRP A 259 -10.54 13.77 1.59
C TRP A 259 -12.01 13.77 1.18
N SER A 260 -12.88 13.11 1.96
CA SER A 260 -14.29 12.98 1.61
C SER A 260 -15.14 14.18 2.01
N MET A 261 -14.82 14.86 3.12
CA MET A 261 -15.62 15.98 3.62
C MET A 261 -15.01 17.34 3.36
N LYS A 262 -13.68 17.45 3.44
CA LYS A 262 -13.03 18.76 3.42
C LYS A 262 -12.80 19.24 1.99
N GLY A 263 -12.59 18.33 1.02
CA GLY A 263 -12.19 18.74 -0.33
C GLY A 263 -11.09 19.81 -0.28
N HIS A 264 -11.33 20.99 -0.86
CA HIS A 264 -10.51 22.20 -0.72
C HIS A 264 -11.06 23.26 0.25
N ASP A 265 -12.20 23.01 0.90
CA ASP A 265 -12.91 24.00 1.71
C ASP A 265 -12.39 24.05 3.15
N LYS A 266 -12.11 25.25 3.66
CA LYS A 266 -11.40 25.47 4.94
C LYS A 266 -12.31 25.40 6.17
N ASN A 267 -13.62 25.46 5.99
CA ASN A 267 -14.59 25.46 7.08
C ASN A 267 -15.08 24.05 7.41
N ALA A 268 -14.24 23.31 8.13
CA ALA A 268 -14.66 22.08 8.76
C ALA A 268 -15.65 22.36 9.89
N GLY A 269 -16.94 22.03 9.69
CA GLY A 269 -17.95 22.11 10.75
C GLY A 269 -17.73 21.04 11.84
N LEU A 270 -18.52 21.13 12.93
CA LEU A 270 -18.46 20.21 14.07
C LEU A 270 -18.45 18.72 13.67
N LEU A 271 -19.21 18.33 12.65
CA LEU A 271 -19.27 16.95 12.17
C LEU A 271 -17.91 16.42 11.69
N TYR A 272 -17.12 17.24 10.99
CA TYR A 272 -15.79 16.86 10.54
C TYR A 272 -14.86 16.60 11.74
N GLU A 273 -14.89 17.49 12.74
CA GLU A 273 -14.04 17.37 13.93
C GLU A 273 -14.40 16.10 14.71
N LEU A 274 -15.69 15.83 14.89
CA LEU A 274 -16.17 14.62 15.56
C LEU A 274 -15.76 13.34 14.82
N LEU A 275 -15.93 13.29 13.49
CA LEU A 275 -15.54 12.13 12.69
C LEU A 275 -14.01 11.94 12.65
N SER A 276 -13.26 13.04 12.59
CA SER A 276 -11.79 13.00 12.63
C SER A 276 -11.27 12.51 13.98
N ALA A 277 -11.85 12.99 15.07
CA ALA A 277 -11.54 12.54 16.42
C ALA A 277 -11.90 11.06 16.60
N PHE A 278 -13.09 10.65 16.15
CA PHE A 278 -13.52 9.26 16.21
C PHE A 278 -12.58 8.31 15.45
N SER A 279 -12.21 8.65 14.21
CA SER A 279 -11.26 7.87 13.41
C SER A 279 -9.89 7.76 14.08
N THR A 280 -9.42 8.86 14.67
CA THR A 280 -8.14 8.90 15.37
C THR A 280 -8.15 8.07 16.67
N LEU A 281 -9.22 8.18 17.46
CA LEU A 281 -9.39 7.38 18.68
C LEU A 281 -9.51 5.89 18.36
N TRP A 282 -10.18 5.54 17.26
CA TRP A 282 -10.25 4.17 16.77
C TRP A 282 -8.85 3.61 16.48
N TRP A 283 -8.06 4.36 15.72
CA TRP A 283 -6.68 4.00 15.38
C TRP A 283 -5.78 3.83 16.60
N MET A 284 -5.83 4.76 17.55
CA MET A 284 -5.11 4.65 18.82
C MET A 284 -5.56 3.41 19.62
N GLY A 285 -6.86 3.13 19.63
CA GLY A 285 -7.42 1.93 20.26
C GLY A 285 -6.86 0.63 19.67
N ILE A 286 -6.72 0.56 18.35
CA ILE A 286 -6.09 -0.60 17.69
C ILE A 286 -4.63 -0.77 18.15
N TRP A 287 -3.83 0.30 18.23
CA TRP A 287 -2.46 0.21 18.74
C TRP A 287 -2.40 -0.26 20.18
N VAL A 288 -3.29 0.22 21.05
CA VAL A 288 -3.39 -0.26 22.43
C VAL A 288 -3.70 -1.76 22.46
N LEU A 289 -4.65 -2.23 21.66
CA LEU A 289 -4.98 -3.66 21.57
C LEU A 289 -3.78 -4.50 21.10
N VAL A 290 -3.03 -4.02 20.11
CA VAL A 290 -1.81 -4.67 19.62
C VAL A 290 -0.76 -4.74 20.73
N LEU A 291 -0.51 -3.65 21.46
CA LEU A 291 0.46 -3.61 22.56
C LEU A 291 0.06 -4.54 23.70
N VAL A 292 -1.21 -4.54 24.11
CA VAL A 292 -1.72 -5.48 25.13
C VAL A 292 -1.56 -6.93 24.66
N GLY A 293 -1.82 -7.20 23.38
CA GLY A 293 -1.65 -8.52 22.78
C GLY A 293 -0.21 -9.01 22.73
N LEU A 294 0.78 -8.11 22.59
CA LEU A 294 2.20 -8.48 22.57
C LEU A 294 2.79 -8.77 23.96
N ILE A 295 2.15 -8.28 25.03
CA ILE A 295 2.63 -8.44 26.42
C ILE A 295 2.09 -9.74 27.04
N ARG A 296 1.04 -10.33 26.47
CA ARG A 296 0.42 -11.58 26.94
C ARG A 296 0.97 -12.80 26.21
#